data_AF-A0A7K0ZLC8-F1
#
_entry.id   AF-A0A7K0ZLC8-F1
#
_cell.length_a   1.000
_cell.length_b   1.000
_cell.length_c   1.000
_cell.angle_alpha   90.00
_cell.angle_beta   90.00
_cell.angle_gamma   90.00
#
_symmetry.space_group_name_H-M   'P 1'
#
loop_
_entity.id
_entity.type
_entity.pdbx_description
1 polymer ?
#
loop_
_entity_poly.entity_id
_entity_poly.type
_entity_poly.pdbx_seq_one_letter_code
_entity_poly.pdbx_strand_id
1 'polypeptide(L)'
;MPHSASPTFPGLDHVVVSGGTPAEWAAMSAVEWTQRLDALAAGVKSSRAHWVTLLPHHGTELQPHELAQFSELISATGKVVLEDAGYGQRFVWHRTAKQSIIIDPSSDGHRRFASIIESMRQSGVDPD
;
A
#
# COMPACT_ATOMS: atom_id res chain seq x y z
N MET A 1 -4.11 -37.79 26.36
CA MET A 1 -4.45 -36.61 25.54
C MET A 1 -3.35 -36.44 24.51
N PRO A 2 -3.57 -36.67 23.20
CA PRO A 2 -2.56 -36.37 22.22
C PRO A 2 -2.38 -34.85 22.14
N HIS A 3 -1.15 -34.37 22.24
CA HIS A 3 -0.80 -32.97 22.03
C HIS A 3 -1.19 -32.60 20.60
N SER A 4 -2.18 -31.71 20.47
CA SER A 4 -2.42 -31.01 19.21
C SER A 4 -1.21 -30.12 18.99
N ALA A 5 -0.36 -30.47 18.04
CA ALA A 5 0.69 -29.58 17.59
C ALA A 5 0.01 -28.30 17.08
N SER A 6 0.20 -27.19 17.80
CA SER A 6 -0.22 -25.89 17.31
C SER A 6 0.43 -25.69 15.94
N PRO A 7 -0.33 -25.41 14.88
CA PRO A 7 0.27 -25.17 13.57
C PRO A 7 1.26 -24.01 13.72
N THR A 8 2.54 -24.29 13.47
CA THR A 8 3.55 -23.25 13.26
C THR A 8 3.24 -22.66 11.90
N PHE A 9 2.29 -21.74 11.85
CA PHE A 9 2.10 -20.92 10.66
C PHE A 9 3.44 -20.21 10.42
N PRO A 10 4.08 -20.39 9.25
CA PRO A 10 5.13 -19.48 8.86
C PRO A 10 4.51 -18.07 8.92
N GLY A 11 5.24 -17.12 9.52
CA GLY A 11 4.77 -15.74 9.56
C GLY A 11 4.41 -15.28 8.14
N LEU A 12 3.46 -14.35 8.03
CA LEU A 12 3.13 -13.78 6.73
C LEU A 12 4.33 -12.96 6.27
N ASP A 13 4.72 -13.03 5.00
CA ASP A 13 5.73 -12.13 4.43
C ASP A 13 5.12 -10.81 3.97
N HIS A 14 3.88 -10.89 3.47
CA HIS A 14 3.13 -9.75 2.94
C HIS A 14 1.65 -9.87 3.30
N VAL A 15 1.07 -8.79 3.81
CA VAL A 15 -0.36 -8.64 4.09
C VAL A 15 -0.97 -7.65 3.11
N VAL A 16 -2.11 -7.97 2.53
CA VAL A 16 -2.92 -7.00 1.77
C VAL A 16 -4.13 -6.61 2.62
N VAL A 17 -4.31 -5.32 2.83
CA VAL A 17 -5.47 -4.75 3.53
C VAL A 17 -6.26 -3.94 2.52
N SER A 18 -7.53 -4.30 2.37
CA SER A 18 -8.48 -3.55 1.55
C SER A 18 -9.43 -2.79 2.45
N GLY A 19 -9.44 -1.46 2.38
CA GLY A 19 -10.21 -0.64 3.33
C GLY A 19 -10.34 0.83 2.95
N GLY A 20 -11.54 1.38 3.13
CA GLY A 20 -11.94 2.71 2.68
C GLY A 20 -12.01 2.85 1.15
N THR A 21 -12.29 4.07 0.71
CA THR A 21 -12.41 4.46 -0.71
C THR A 21 -11.43 5.57 -1.07
N PRO A 22 -11.10 5.79 -2.35
CA PRO A 22 -10.24 6.89 -2.77
C PRO A 22 -10.77 8.27 -2.30
N ALA A 23 -12.09 8.47 -2.33
CA ALA A 23 -12.70 9.72 -1.85
C ALA A 23 -12.53 9.93 -0.34
N GLU A 24 -12.74 8.90 0.47
CA GLU A 24 -12.49 8.97 1.93
C GLU A 24 -11.01 9.22 2.23
N TRP A 25 -10.12 8.58 1.47
CA TRP A 25 -8.68 8.72 1.59
C TRP A 25 -8.19 10.14 1.28
N ALA A 26 -8.77 10.77 0.24
CA ALA A 26 -8.48 12.16 -0.11
C ALA A 26 -9.03 13.17 0.89
N ALA A 27 -10.12 12.83 1.60
CA ALA A 27 -10.72 13.69 2.61
C ALA A 27 -9.99 13.64 3.98
N MET A 28 -9.13 12.65 4.21
CA MET A 28 -8.38 12.52 5.46
C MET A 28 -7.29 13.58 5.59
N SER A 29 -7.10 14.10 6.80
CA SER A 29 -5.93 14.90 7.15
C SER A 29 -4.66 14.06 7.27
N ALA A 30 -3.49 14.73 7.22
CA ALA A 30 -2.19 14.07 7.45
C ALA A 30 -2.09 13.41 8.84
N VAL A 31 -2.77 13.96 9.85
CA VAL A 31 -2.82 13.38 11.20
C VAL A 31 -3.62 12.08 11.19
N GLU A 32 -4.79 12.06 10.55
CA GLU A 32 -5.61 10.85 10.42
C GLU A 32 -4.88 9.77 9.61
N TRP A 33 -4.15 10.15 8.56
CA TRP A 33 -3.28 9.25 7.82
C TRP A 33 -2.20 8.63 8.69
N THR A 34 -1.51 9.44 9.49
CA THR A 34 -0.49 8.95 10.42
C THR A 34 -1.08 7.95 11.42
N GLN A 35 -2.23 8.27 12.00
CA GLN A 35 -2.93 7.38 12.94
C GLN A 35 -3.34 6.05 12.28
N ARG A 36 -3.88 6.10 11.05
CA ARG A 36 -4.25 4.90 10.30
C ARG A 36 -3.04 4.02 10.01
N LEU A 37 -1.92 4.59 9.55
CA LEU A 37 -0.69 3.84 9.26
C LEU A 37 -0.09 3.21 10.53
N ASP A 38 -0.09 3.94 11.64
CA ASP A 38 0.37 3.41 12.93
C ASP A 38 -0.53 2.26 13.44
N ALA A 39 -1.85 2.36 13.24
CA ALA A 39 -2.81 1.31 13.58
C ALA A 39 -2.62 0.05 12.71
N LEU A 40 -2.46 0.22 11.39
CA LEU A 40 -2.17 -0.89 10.47
C LEU A 40 -0.90 -1.64 10.90
N ALA A 41 0.17 -0.91 11.15
CA ALA A 41 1.44 -1.46 11.58
C ALA A 41 1.37 -2.17 12.93
N ALA A 42 0.57 -1.65 13.87
CA ALA A 42 0.31 -2.33 15.13
C ALA A 42 -0.46 -3.65 14.93
N GLY A 43 -1.46 -3.65 14.05
CA GLY A 43 -2.29 -4.82 13.75
C GLY A 43 -1.51 -5.97 13.10
N VAL A 44 -0.56 -5.65 12.21
CA VAL A 44 0.26 -6.67 11.53
C VAL A 44 1.53 -7.06 12.28
N LYS A 45 1.84 -6.43 13.42
CA LYS A 45 3.06 -6.74 14.20
C LYS A 45 3.14 -8.20 14.63
N SER A 46 2.00 -8.82 14.96
CA SER A 46 1.93 -10.22 15.40
C SER A 46 2.12 -11.23 14.27
N SER A 47 1.89 -10.83 13.00
CA SER A 47 1.99 -11.72 11.85
C SER A 47 3.42 -11.87 11.31
N ARG A 48 4.38 -11.05 11.79
CA ARG A 48 5.76 -10.95 11.28
C ARG A 48 5.87 -10.47 9.82
N ALA A 49 4.82 -9.84 9.29
CA ALA A 49 4.82 -9.29 7.94
C ALA A 49 5.87 -8.19 7.76
N HIS A 50 6.70 -8.38 6.75
CA HIS A 50 7.66 -7.39 6.27
C HIS A 50 6.95 -6.31 5.46
N TRP A 51 5.90 -6.69 4.72
CA TRP A 51 5.16 -5.79 3.84
C TRP A 51 3.68 -5.77 4.19
N VAL A 52 3.10 -4.57 4.10
CA VAL A 52 1.65 -4.38 4.05
C VAL A 52 1.31 -3.58 2.82
N THR A 53 0.34 -4.00 2.01
CA THR A 53 -0.24 -3.15 0.97
C THR A 53 -1.64 -2.73 1.40
N LEU A 54 -1.85 -1.43 1.54
CA LEU A 54 -3.15 -0.82 1.76
C LEU A 54 -3.75 -0.41 0.40
N LEU A 55 -4.93 -0.94 0.10
CA LEU A 55 -5.72 -0.68 -1.11
C LEU A 55 -7.11 -0.18 -0.71
N PRO A 56 -7.77 0.68 -1.51
CA PRO A 56 -9.20 0.90 -1.37
C PRO A 56 -9.95 -0.39 -1.68
N HIS A 57 -11.14 -0.56 -1.09
CA HIS A 57 -11.96 -1.74 -1.40
C HIS A 57 -12.87 -1.57 -2.61
N HIS A 58 -13.20 -0.33 -2.93
CA HIS A 58 -13.89 0.10 -4.16
C HIS A 58 -13.82 1.63 -4.25
N GLY A 59 -14.37 2.18 -5.34
CA GLY A 59 -14.61 3.61 -5.49
C GLY A 59 -14.27 4.09 -6.88
N THR A 60 -14.53 5.36 -7.14
CA THR A 60 -14.03 6.01 -8.35
C THR A 60 -12.55 6.33 -8.16
N GLU A 61 -11.74 6.01 -9.16
CA GLU A 61 -10.33 6.40 -9.19
C GLU A 61 -10.18 7.91 -9.03
N LEU A 62 -9.17 8.34 -8.27
CA LEU A 62 -8.79 9.74 -8.18
C LEU A 62 -8.45 10.25 -9.58
N GLN A 63 -9.00 11.41 -9.94
CA GLN A 63 -8.58 12.14 -11.12
C GLN A 63 -7.13 12.61 -10.96
N PRO A 64 -6.40 12.92 -12.05
CA PRO A 64 -4.99 13.29 -11.96
C PRO A 64 -4.68 14.43 -10.97
N HIS A 65 -5.55 15.44 -10.89
CA HIS A 65 -5.39 16.56 -9.95
C HIS A 65 -5.66 16.14 -8.50
N GLU A 66 -6.60 15.22 -8.26
CA GLU A 66 -6.88 14.67 -6.93
C GLU A 66 -5.75 13.75 -6.48
N LEU A 67 -5.17 12.97 -7.40
CA LEU A 67 -4.00 12.14 -7.13
C LEU A 67 -2.77 13.00 -6.76
N ALA A 68 -2.58 14.14 -7.42
CA ALA A 68 -1.53 15.09 -7.08
C ALA A 68 -1.74 15.67 -5.65
N GLN A 69 -2.97 16.09 -5.32
CA GLN A 69 -3.30 16.57 -3.98
C GLN A 69 -3.13 15.46 -2.92
N PHE A 70 -3.55 14.24 -3.23
CA PHE A 70 -3.34 13.07 -2.38
C PHE A 70 -1.84 12.80 -2.16
N SER A 71 -1.02 12.93 -3.20
CA SER A 71 0.43 12.79 -3.12
C SER A 71 1.07 13.82 -2.18
N GLU A 72 0.66 15.09 -2.27
CA GLU A 72 1.12 16.15 -1.38
C GLU A 72 0.69 15.88 0.07
N LEU A 73 -0.58 15.52 0.26
CA LEU A 73 -1.17 15.19 1.56
C LEU A 73 -0.43 14.03 2.24
N ILE A 74 -0.22 12.92 1.54
CA ILE A 74 0.40 11.73 2.12
C ILE A 74 1.89 11.98 2.40
N SER A 75 2.57 12.75 1.56
CA SER A 75 3.94 13.19 1.78
C SER A 75 4.06 14.10 3.01
N ALA A 76 3.04 14.92 3.29
CA ALA A 76 2.99 15.80 4.47
C ALA A 76 2.95 15.03 5.81
N THR A 77 2.73 13.72 5.80
CA THR A 77 2.92 12.87 7.00
C THR A 77 4.39 12.80 7.44
N GLY A 78 5.33 13.16 6.57
CA GLY A 78 6.77 13.16 6.82
C GLY A 78 7.40 11.76 6.92
N LYS A 79 6.62 10.70 6.71
CA LYS A 79 7.07 9.30 6.81
C LYS A 79 6.81 8.48 5.55
N VAL A 80 5.96 9.00 4.65
CA VAL A 80 5.67 8.38 3.36
C VAL A 80 6.55 9.01 2.31
N VAL A 81 7.22 8.17 1.53
CA VAL A 81 8.05 8.55 0.40
C VAL A 81 7.47 7.94 -0.87
N LEU A 82 7.73 8.57 -2.00
CA LEU A 82 7.40 8.01 -3.30
C LEU A 82 8.64 7.27 -3.82
N GLU A 83 8.58 5.94 -3.88
CA GLU A 83 9.67 5.10 -4.36
C GLU A 83 9.36 4.53 -5.74
N ASP A 84 10.39 4.38 -6.57
CA ASP A 84 10.30 3.60 -7.79
C ASP A 84 10.39 2.12 -7.45
N ALA A 85 9.32 1.38 -7.72
CA ALA A 85 9.25 -0.07 -7.54
C ALA A 85 9.53 -0.83 -8.85
N GLY A 86 10.41 -0.29 -9.70
CA GLY A 86 10.93 -0.90 -10.93
C GLY A 86 10.19 -0.45 -12.19
N TYR A 87 8.86 -0.51 -12.17
CA TYR A 87 8.01 -0.14 -13.32
C TYR A 87 6.83 0.71 -12.89
N GLY A 88 6.98 1.46 -11.80
CA GLY A 88 5.91 2.30 -11.28
C GLY A 88 6.22 2.84 -9.91
N GLN A 89 5.75 4.07 -9.66
CA GLN A 89 5.89 4.69 -8.36
C GLN A 89 4.91 4.11 -7.33
N ARG A 90 5.36 4.03 -6.09
CA ARG A 90 4.60 3.55 -4.94
C ARG A 90 4.79 4.49 -3.76
N PHE A 91 3.70 4.81 -3.07
CA PHE A 91 3.78 5.50 -1.79
C PHE A 91 4.19 4.47 -0.74
N VAL A 92 5.36 4.64 -0.15
CA VAL A 92 5.92 3.71 0.82
C VAL A 92 6.16 4.41 2.15
N TRP A 93 5.58 3.85 3.20
CA TRP A 93 5.82 4.25 4.57
C TRP A 93 6.80 3.28 5.24
N HIS A 94 7.99 3.77 5.60
CA HIS A 94 8.98 2.96 6.30
C HIS A 94 8.88 3.17 7.81
N ARG A 95 8.45 2.15 8.55
CA ARG A 95 8.36 2.22 10.01
C ARG A 95 9.44 1.37 10.65
N THR A 96 10.61 1.96 10.88
CA THR A 96 11.81 1.26 11.35
C THR A 96 12.20 0.10 10.41
N ALA A 97 13.45 -0.35 10.43
CA ALA A 97 14.03 -1.16 9.34
C ALA A 97 13.39 -2.54 9.06
N LYS A 98 12.25 -2.90 9.67
CA LYS A 98 11.64 -4.24 9.58
C LYS A 98 10.23 -4.30 8.99
N GLN A 99 9.56 -3.17 8.76
CA GLN A 99 8.22 -3.18 8.17
C GLN A 99 7.97 -1.95 7.30
N SER A 100 7.43 -2.20 6.10
CA SER A 100 7.03 -1.18 5.14
C SER A 100 5.55 -1.31 4.82
N ILE A 101 4.85 -0.17 4.71
CA ILE A 101 3.47 -0.12 4.23
C ILE A 101 3.46 0.57 2.87
N ILE A 102 2.99 -0.14 1.85
CA ILE A 102 2.71 0.39 0.53
C ILE A 102 1.27 0.91 0.54
N ILE A 103 1.07 2.16 0.16
CA ILE A 103 -0.23 2.78 -0.03
C ILE A 103 -0.45 2.89 -1.53
N ASP A 104 -1.50 2.28 -2.04
CA ASP A 104 -1.86 2.36 -3.45
C ASP A 104 -3.29 2.86 -3.55
N PRO A 105 -3.51 4.11 -4.02
CA PRO A 105 -4.84 4.73 -4.07
C PRO A 105 -5.72 4.16 -5.17
N SER A 106 -5.23 3.23 -5.99
CA SER A 106 -6.01 2.62 -7.06
C SER A 106 -6.89 1.47 -6.56
N SER A 107 -8.19 1.64 -6.75
CA SER A 107 -9.20 0.62 -6.49
C SER A 107 -9.36 -0.38 -7.65
N ASP A 108 -8.93 -0.01 -8.86
CA ASP A 108 -9.02 -0.83 -10.07
C ASP A 108 -7.72 -1.61 -10.36
N GLY A 109 -7.74 -2.91 -10.03
CA GLY A 109 -6.61 -3.80 -10.28
C GLY A 109 -6.27 -4.01 -11.76
N HIS A 110 -7.24 -3.89 -12.68
CA HIS A 110 -6.97 -4.02 -14.11
C HIS A 110 -6.19 -2.82 -14.63
N ARG A 111 -6.58 -1.60 -14.22
CA ARG A 111 -5.82 -0.38 -14.56
C ARG A 111 -4.42 -0.41 -13.99
N ARG A 112 -4.27 -0.81 -12.73
CA ARG A 112 -2.95 -0.97 -12.10
C ARG A 112 -2.08 -1.94 -12.89
N PHE A 113 -2.59 -3.11 -13.24
CA PHE A 113 -1.86 -4.07 -14.06
C PHE A 113 -1.45 -3.45 -15.41
N ALA A 114 -2.41 -2.88 -16.14
CA ALA A 114 -2.15 -2.26 -17.44
C ALA A 114 -1.10 -1.15 -17.36
N SER A 115 -1.12 -0.31 -16.32
CA SER A 115 -0.12 0.76 -16.13
C SER A 115 1.30 0.23 -15.93
N ILE A 116 1.45 -0.92 -15.24
CA ILE A 116 2.75 -1.54 -15.04
C ILE A 116 3.26 -2.14 -16.35
N ILE A 117 2.42 -2.85 -17.08
CA ILE A 117 2.78 -3.42 -18.39
C ILE A 117 3.19 -2.32 -19.37
N GLU A 118 2.45 -1.20 -19.39
CA GLU A 118 2.80 -0.06 -20.22
C GLU A 118 4.13 0.58 -19.78
N SER A 119 4.37 0.72 -18.48
CA SER A 119 5.67 1.21 -17.98
C SER A 119 6.81 0.27 -18.36
N MET A 120 6.63 -1.05 -18.28
CA MET A 120 7.63 -2.04 -18.71
C MET A 120 7.99 -1.86 -20.18
N ARG A 121 6.96 -1.74 -21.04
CA ARG A 121 7.13 -1.51 -22.48
C ARG A 121 7.90 -0.22 -22.76
N GLN A 122 7.55 0.87 -22.08
CA GLN A 122 8.25 2.16 -22.21
C GLN A 122 9.71 2.08 -21.75
N SER A 123 10.01 1.22 -20.79
CA SER A 123 11.37 0.90 -20.35
C SER A 123 12.10 -0.11 -21.23
N GLY A 124 11.51 -0.54 -22.36
CA GLY A 124 12.12 -1.49 -23.29
C GLY A 124 12.15 -2.94 -22.81
N VAL A 125 11.34 -3.27 -21.81
CA VAL A 125 11.16 -4.64 -21.31
C VAL A 125 9.95 -5.26 -22.01
N ASP A 126 10.16 -6.44 -22.60
CA ASP A 126 9.08 -7.23 -23.19
C ASP A 126 8.26 -7.90 -22.07
N PRO A 127 6.96 -7.60 -21.93
CA PRO A 127 6.12 -8.21 -20.90
C PRO A 127 5.56 -9.60 -21.27
N ASP A 128 5.80 -10.09 -22.50
CA ASP A 128 5.29 -11.37 -23.04
C ASP A 128 6.20 -12.59 -22.77
#